data_AF-A0A538CHB2-F1
#
_entry.id   AF-A0A538CHB2-F1
#
_cell.length_a   1.000
_cell.length_b   1.000
_cell.length_c   1.000
_cell.angle_alpha   90.00
_cell.angle_beta   90.00
_cell.angle_gamma   90.00
#
_symmetry.space_group_name_H-M   'P 1'
#
loop_
_entity.id
_entity.type
_entity.pdbx_description
1 polymer ?
#
loop_
_entity_poly.entity_id
_entity_poly.type
_entity_poly.pdbx_seq_one_letter_code
_entity_poly.pdbx_strand_id
1 'polypeptide(L)'
;MNAPIRRLYVLFLALFAVLVYFTSKNAVFNAAALRDNTLNRRALLEEQRIRRGTIRAADGTVVARSVKQRGGVYSRRYPTNGLFA
;
A
#
# COMPACT_ATOMS: atom_id res chain seq x y z
N MET A 1 -41.60 -25.77 0.39
CA MET A 1 -40.52 -25.15 -0.42
C MET A 1 -40.31 -25.98 -1.68
N ASN A 2 -40.33 -25.35 -2.85
CA ASN A 2 -40.20 -26.06 -4.12
C ASN A 2 -38.76 -26.56 -4.29
N ALA A 3 -38.60 -27.81 -4.72
CA ALA A 3 -37.28 -28.45 -4.89
C ALA A 3 -36.30 -27.63 -5.77
N PRO A 4 -36.72 -26.98 -6.87
CA PRO A 4 -35.85 -26.09 -7.65
C PRO A 4 -35.35 -24.88 -6.87
N ILE A 5 -36.22 -24.24 -6.08
CA ILE A 5 -35.87 -23.06 -5.28
C ILE A 5 -34.85 -23.45 -4.20
N ARG A 6 -35.02 -24.60 -3.55
CA ARG A 6 -34.06 -25.10 -2.56
C ARG A 6 -32.67 -25.35 -3.16
N ARG A 7 -32.60 -25.90 -4.37
CA ARG A 7 -31.32 -26.15 -5.08
C ARG A 7 -30.59 -24.84 -5.39
N LEU A 8 -31.31 -23.84 -5.92
CA LEU A 8 -30.75 -22.52 -6.19
C LEU A 8 -30.27 -21.85 -4.90
N TYR A 9 -31.07 -21.90 -3.84
CA TYR A 9 -30.69 -21.33 -2.55
C TYR A 9 -29.38 -21.94 -2.02
N VAL A 10 -29.26 -23.27 -2.02
CA VAL A 10 -28.04 -23.95 -1.57
C VAL A 10 -26.84 -23.60 -2.46
N LEU A 11 -27.04 -23.52 -3.78
CA LEU A 11 -25.99 -23.10 -4.71
C LEU A 11 -25.48 -21.69 -4.37
N PHE A 12 -26.37 -20.71 -4.23
CA PHE A 12 -25.96 -19.35 -3.89
C PHE A 12 -25.31 -19.28 -2.51
N LEU A 13 -25.84 -19.98 -1.51
CA LEU A 13 -25.22 -20.07 -0.19
C LEU A 13 -23.77 -20.60 -0.28
N ALA A 14 -23.55 -21.66 -1.08
CA ALA A 14 -22.22 -22.20 -1.30
C ALA A 14 -21.30 -21.18 -2.00
N LEU A 15 -21.79 -20.48 -3.03
CA LEU A 15 -21.02 -19.44 -3.73
C LEU A 15 -20.63 -18.29 -2.79
N PHE A 16 -21.54 -17.85 -1.92
CA PHE A 16 -21.24 -16.83 -0.91
C PHE A 16 -20.23 -17.34 0.12
N ALA A 17 -20.36 -18.58 0.60
CA ALA A 17 -19.38 -19.17 1.51
C ALA A 17 -17.98 -19.22 0.88
N VAL A 18 -17.88 -19.61 -0.39
CA VAL A 18 -16.63 -19.59 -1.17
C VAL A 18 -16.08 -18.17 -1.27
N LEU A 19 -16.91 -17.19 -1.64
CA LEU A 19 -16.50 -15.78 -1.73
C LEU A 19 -15.96 -15.26 -0.40
N VAL A 20 -16.67 -15.49 0.70
CA VAL A 20 -16.23 -15.09 2.05
C VAL A 20 -14.90 -15.74 2.40
N TYR A 21 -14.76 -17.05 2.20
CA TYR A 21 -13.53 -17.78 2.47
C TYR A 21 -12.33 -17.18 1.72
N PHE A 22 -12.45 -16.98 0.40
CA PHE A 22 -11.36 -16.41 -0.39
C PHE A 22 -11.09 -14.95 -0.02
N THR A 23 -12.12 -14.17 0.31
CA THR A 23 -11.95 -12.77 0.72
C THR A 23 -11.21 -12.70 2.05
N SER A 24 -11.64 -13.46 3.06
CA SER A 24 -10.96 -13.56 4.37
C SER A 24 -9.53 -14.08 4.23
N LYS A 25 -9.29 -15.06 3.35
CA LYS A 25 -7.95 -15.57 3.08
C LYS A 25 -7.01 -14.47 2.57
N ASN A 26 -7.46 -13.67 1.62
CA ASN A 26 -6.63 -12.60 1.06
C ASN A 26 -6.48 -11.42 2.02
N ALA A 27 -7.55 -11.04 2.71
CA ALA A 27 -7.58 -9.86 3.58
C ALA A 27 -6.92 -10.06 4.95
N VAL A 28 -6.88 -11.29 5.47
CA VAL A 28 -6.33 -11.58 6.80
C VAL A 28 -5.04 -12.40 6.71
N PHE A 29 -5.11 -13.60 6.14
CA PHE A 29 -3.98 -14.53 6.15
C PHE A 29 -2.86 -14.12 5.19
N ASN A 30 -3.20 -13.73 3.97
CA ASN A 30 -2.21 -13.33 2.95
C ASN A 30 -1.86 -11.83 3.02
N ALA A 31 -2.43 -11.07 3.95
CA ALA A 31 -2.30 -9.61 3.98
C ALA A 31 -0.85 -9.14 4.14
N ALA A 32 -0.05 -9.83 4.95
CA ALA A 32 1.38 -9.54 5.07
C ALA A 32 2.10 -9.82 3.74
N ALA A 33 1.92 -11.02 3.17
CA ALA A 33 2.52 -11.41 1.90
C ALA A 33 2.16 -10.46 0.73
N LEU A 34 0.92 -9.94 0.68
CA LEU A 34 0.51 -8.95 -0.33
C LEU A 34 1.10 -7.56 -0.07
N ARG A 35 1.28 -7.16 1.19
CA ARG A 35 1.90 -5.88 1.56
C ARG A 35 3.40 -5.87 1.26
N ASP A 36 4.09 -6.95 1.60
CA ASP A 36 5.55 -7.06 1.49
C ASP A 36 6.01 -7.53 0.09
N ASN A 37 5.06 -7.75 -0.83
CA ASN A 37 5.36 -8.09 -2.21
C ASN A 37 6.14 -6.95 -2.90
N THR A 38 7.26 -7.26 -3.53
CA THR A 38 8.11 -6.28 -4.23
C THR A 38 7.41 -5.57 -5.39
N LEU A 39 6.35 -6.17 -5.94
CA LEU A 39 5.49 -5.56 -6.96
C LEU A 39 4.48 -4.57 -6.36
N ASN A 40 4.26 -4.57 -5.05
CA ASN A 40 3.35 -3.66 -4.37
C ASN A 40 4.01 -2.29 -4.14
N ARG A 41 3.78 -1.37 -5.06
CA ARG A 41 4.28 0.01 -4.97
C ARG A 41 3.41 0.93 -4.09
N ARG A 42 2.35 0.43 -3.44
CA ARG A 42 1.38 1.27 -2.70
C ARG A 42 2.06 2.06 -1.58
N ALA A 43 2.88 1.41 -0.76
CA ALA A 43 3.60 2.06 0.34
C ALA A 43 4.54 3.16 -0.15
N LEU A 44 5.31 2.89 -1.22
CA LEU A 44 6.19 3.88 -1.83
C LEU A 44 5.42 5.10 -2.35
N LEU A 45 4.28 4.88 -3.02
CA LEU A 45 3.44 5.97 -3.53
C LEU A 45 2.80 6.78 -2.40
N GLU A 46 2.44 6.13 -1.29
CA GLU A 46 1.91 6.78 -0.10
C GLU A 46 2.96 7.67 0.56
N GLU A 47 4.19 7.17 0.75
CA GLU A 47 5.31 7.96 1.26
C GLU A 47 5.64 9.15 0.36
N GLN A 48 5.59 8.96 -0.96
CA GLN A 48 5.85 10.03 -1.92
C GLN A 48 4.76 11.12 -1.90
N ARG A 49 3.54 10.85 -1.44
CA ARG A 49 2.51 11.90 -1.32
C ARG A 49 2.74 12.82 -0.12
N ILE A 50 3.57 12.40 0.83
CA ILE A 50 3.85 13.16 2.05
C ILE A 50 5.02 14.11 1.81
N ARG A 51 4.82 15.40 2.06
CA ARG A 51 5.91 16.39 2.09
C ARG A 51 6.73 16.21 3.38
N ARG A 52 7.72 15.32 3.35
CA ARG A 52 8.65 15.12 4.49
C ARG A 52 9.42 16.41 4.80
N GLY A 53 9.73 16.66 6.07
CA GLY A 53 10.50 17.83 6.52
C GLY A 53 11.93 17.88 5.96
N THR A 54 12.52 19.07 6.01
CA THR A 54 13.94 19.28 5.66
C THR A 54 14.82 18.90 6.85
N ILE A 55 15.87 18.11 6.60
CA ILE A 55 16.90 17.81 7.60
C ILE A 55 18.03 18.81 7.43
N ARG A 56 18.43 19.45 8.54
CA ARG A 56 19.55 20.39 8.61
C ARG A 56 20.58 19.90 9.62
N ALA A 57 21.86 20.13 9.33
CA ALA A 57 22.93 19.97 10.30
C ALA A 57 22.97 21.18 11.25
N ALA A 58 23.78 21.09 12.32
CA ALA A 58 23.87 22.11 13.36
C ALA A 58 24.33 23.49 12.82
N ASP A 59 25.09 23.49 11.73
CA ASP A 59 25.57 24.66 10.99
C ASP A 59 24.52 25.26 10.02
N GLY A 60 23.32 24.67 9.95
CA GLY A 60 22.25 25.07 9.03
C GLY A 60 22.32 24.43 7.64
N THR A 61 23.35 23.63 7.34
CA THR A 61 23.53 22.95 6.06
C THR A 61 22.36 22.00 5.79
N VAL A 62 21.74 22.09 4.61
CA VAL A 62 20.62 21.22 4.22
C VAL A 62 21.15 19.86 3.78
N VAL A 63 20.93 18.87 4.64
CA VAL A 63 21.31 17.47 4.39
C VAL A 63 20.32 16.80 3.44
N ALA A 64 19.02 17.03 3.65
CA ALA A 64 17.99 16.40 2.84
C ALA A 64 16.71 17.22 2.80
N ARG A 65 16.08 17.30 1.61
CA ARG A 65 14.82 18.04 1.42
C ARG A 65 13.87 17.31 0.49
N SER A 66 12.58 17.60 0.65
CA SER A 66 11.53 17.09 -0.24
C SER A 66 11.30 18.07 -1.39
N VAL A 67 11.29 17.57 -2.62
CA VAL A 67 11.07 18.37 -3.83
C VAL A 67 9.80 17.88 -4.51
N LYS A 68 8.86 18.80 -4.76
CA LYS A 68 7.61 18.47 -5.45
C LYS A 68 7.91 18.10 -6.90
N GLN A 69 7.40 16.97 -7.35
CA GLN A 69 7.50 16.47 -8.71
C GLN A 69 6.13 16.55 -9.40
N ARG A 70 6.12 16.28 -10.72
CA ARG A 70 4.88 16.14 -11.50
C ARG A 70 3.98 15.05 -10.89
N GLY A 71 2.67 15.29 -10.89
CA GLY A 71 1.70 14.36 -10.31
C GLY A 71 1.48 14.49 -8.80
N GLY A 72 2.01 15.54 -8.15
CA GLY A 72 1.72 15.83 -6.73
C GLY A 72 2.52 14.98 -5.73
N VAL A 73 3.47 14.19 -6.21
CA VAL A 73 4.42 13.43 -5.40
C VAL A 73 5.65 14.26 -5.05
N TYR A 74 6.34 13.88 -3.98
CA TYR A 74 7.56 14.47 -3.46
C TYR A 74 8.69 13.44 -3.56
N SER A 75 9.81 13.83 -4.17
CA SER A 75 11.04 13.05 -4.18
C SER A 75 12.04 13.60 -3.18
N ARG A 76 12.92 12.72 -2.67
CA ARG A 76 13.96 13.10 -1.72
C ARG A 76 15.21 13.54 -2.46
N ARG A 77 15.75 14.71 -2.12
CA ARG A 77 17.00 15.24 -2.66
C ARG A 77 18.03 15.40 -1.53
N TYR A 78 19.24 14.90 -1.78
CA TYR A 78 20.41 14.98 -0.91
C TYR A 78 21.46 15.86 -1.58
N PRO A 79 21.57 17.15 -1.24
CA PRO A 79 22.47 18.09 -1.92
C PRO A 79 23.96 17.78 -1.73
N THR A 80 24.33 17.08 -0.66
CA THR A 80 25.71 16.83 -0.27
C THR A 80 26.27 15.50 -0.80
N ASN A 81 25.64 14.93 -1.85
CA ASN A 81 26.09 13.71 -2.53
C ASN A 81 26.45 12.52 -1.61
N GLY A 82 25.72 12.37 -0.50
CA GLY A 82 25.90 11.23 0.41
C GLY A 82 26.96 11.43 1.50
N LEU A 83 27.47 12.65 1.72
CA LEU A 83 28.37 12.96 2.84
C LEU A 83 27.76 12.63 4.23
N PHE A 84 26.44 12.48 4.30
CA PHE A 84 25.68 12.11 5.49
C PHE A 84 24.76 10.88 5.27
N ALA A 85 25.06 10.05 4.26
CA ALA A 85 24.26 8.87 3.91
C ALA A 85 24.51 7.68 4.84
#